data_AF-C0W4G1-F1
#
_entry.id   AF-C0W4G1-F1
#
_cell.length_a   1.000
_cell.length_b   1.000
_cell.length_c   1.000
_cell.angle_alpha   90.00
_cell.angle_beta   90.00
_cell.angle_gamma   90.00
#
_symmetry.space_group_name_H-M   'P 1'
#
loop_
_entity.id
_entity.type
_entity.pdbx_description
1 polymer ?
#
loop_
_entity_poly.entity_id
_entity_poly.type
_entity_poly.pdbx_seq_one_letter_code
_entity_poly.pdbx_strand_id
1 'polypeptide(L)'
;MSVVQRVTIIAEDSRTITLDSSQATDGWALAEPGGGNMDGWWTPPAPRAEAKVRPQADGAYAPASLLVGARVLTIVAHHAAASETDELQARGLVSAISRQWVRIVVEEVGRTSHVRGFLSAQAKTTHWDDDGSTWSLIFTIPDPLIYGGPGDDGDLSSWESSEGVRPLSPDGGLLFPLFDQSPTMEATTGPDPVMVFTGARSSSLILTNTGTAASWPVLEVDGPVGRASWSMGDQVVEWGSPVPAGVTLRISTYDGAVSIGGVRSRRSGLVRDNFFRVPPGQSVIAVDSDVPARMRVRWLSAWT
;
A
#
# COMPACT_ATOMS: atom_id res chain seq x y z
N MET A 1 27.68 -0.54 -5.28
CA MET A 1 26.98 -1.58 -4.48
C MET A 1 25.52 -1.47 -4.84
N SER A 2 24.89 -2.53 -5.34
CA SER A 2 23.46 -2.49 -5.69
C SER A 2 22.62 -2.34 -4.43
N VAL A 3 21.73 -1.35 -4.40
CA VAL A 3 20.78 -1.14 -3.29
C VAL A 3 19.64 -2.17 -3.37
N VAL A 4 19.31 -2.62 -4.58
CA VAL A 4 18.33 -3.67 -4.86
C VAL A 4 19.01 -5.03 -4.79
N GLN A 5 18.41 -5.94 -4.02
CA GLN A 5 18.84 -7.32 -3.87
C GLN A 5 18.06 -8.24 -4.81
N ARG A 6 16.74 -8.02 -4.93
CA ARG A 6 15.82 -8.83 -5.74
C ARG A 6 14.63 -8.02 -6.20
N VAL A 7 14.12 -8.34 -7.39
CA VAL A 7 12.82 -7.89 -7.90
C VAL A 7 11.98 -9.10 -8.28
N THR A 8 10.76 -9.15 -7.77
CA THR A 8 9.81 -10.23 -8.07
C THR A 8 8.58 -9.64 -8.74
N ILE A 9 8.33 -10.04 -9.99
CA ILE A 9 7.13 -9.67 -10.75
C ILE A 9 6.13 -10.81 -10.59
N ILE A 10 4.97 -10.53 -10.03
CA ILE A 10 3.92 -11.51 -9.71
C ILE A 10 2.67 -11.14 -10.51
N ALA A 11 2.26 -12.00 -11.43
CA ALA A 11 1.03 -11.81 -12.18
C ALA A 11 -0.20 -12.26 -11.39
N GLU A 12 -1.39 -11.79 -11.78
CA GLU A 12 -2.67 -12.16 -11.14
C GLU A 12 -2.93 -13.68 -11.14
N ASP A 13 -2.41 -14.42 -12.12
CA ASP A 13 -2.51 -15.88 -12.18
C ASP A 13 -1.40 -16.62 -11.41
N SER A 14 -0.69 -15.90 -10.53
CA SER A 14 0.40 -16.41 -9.69
C SER A 14 1.67 -16.82 -10.42
N ARG A 15 1.80 -16.56 -11.73
CA ARG A 15 3.10 -16.67 -12.40
C ARG A 15 4.06 -15.63 -11.88
N THR A 16 5.32 -16.02 -11.74
CA THR A 16 6.36 -15.16 -11.18
C THR A 16 7.59 -15.10 -12.06
N ILE A 17 8.21 -13.92 -12.13
CA ILE A 17 9.59 -13.73 -12.61
C ILE A 17 10.38 -13.16 -11.43
N THR A 18 11.40 -13.88 -11.00
CA THR A 18 12.31 -13.44 -9.94
C THR A 18 13.63 -13.01 -10.57
N LEU A 19 14.04 -11.79 -10.30
CA LEU A 19 15.26 -11.16 -10.80
C LEU A 19 16.19 -10.91 -9.62
N ASP A 20 17.20 -11.75 -9.45
CA ASP A 20 18.23 -11.50 -8.45
C ASP A 20 19.27 -10.49 -8.97
N SER A 21 19.87 -9.71 -8.08
CA SER A 21 20.90 -8.71 -8.43
C SER A 21 22.27 -9.28 -8.80
N SER A 22 22.45 -10.60 -8.75
CA SER A 22 23.64 -11.31 -9.23
C SER A 22 23.60 -11.49 -10.74
N GLN A 23 24.77 -11.62 -11.37
CA GLN A 23 24.87 -11.91 -12.81
C GLN A 23 24.08 -13.19 -13.16
N ALA A 24 23.30 -13.15 -14.26
CA ALA A 24 22.59 -14.33 -14.74
C ALA A 24 23.60 -15.38 -15.21
N THR A 25 23.81 -16.41 -14.41
CA THR A 25 24.52 -17.63 -14.83
C THR A 25 23.54 -18.71 -15.31
N ASP A 26 22.29 -18.68 -14.84
CA ASP A 26 21.18 -19.54 -15.21
C ASP A 26 19.87 -18.80 -14.86
N GLY A 27 18.93 -18.73 -15.80
CA GLY A 27 17.64 -18.07 -15.62
C GLY A 27 17.71 -16.54 -15.63
N TRP A 28 16.89 -15.90 -14.78
CA TRP A 28 16.68 -14.46 -14.81
C TRP A 28 17.53 -13.70 -13.78
N ALA A 29 18.13 -12.58 -14.21
CA ALA A 29 18.80 -11.63 -13.33
C ALA A 29 18.37 -10.20 -13.62
N LEU A 30 18.48 -9.34 -12.61
CA LEU A 30 18.35 -7.91 -12.78
C LEU A 30 19.61 -7.36 -13.44
N ALA A 31 19.46 -6.44 -14.39
CA ALA A 31 20.61 -5.76 -14.96
C ALA A 31 21.40 -4.98 -13.89
N GLU A 32 22.67 -4.71 -14.16
CA GLU A 32 23.48 -3.89 -13.28
C GLU A 32 22.95 -2.45 -13.22
N PRO A 33 23.15 -1.70 -12.11
CA PRO A 33 22.66 -0.34 -11.97
C PRO A 33 23.07 0.61 -13.11
N GLY A 34 24.28 0.45 -13.66
CA GLY A 34 24.78 1.25 -14.78
C GLY A 34 24.02 1.04 -16.10
N GLY A 35 23.25 -0.06 -16.21
CA GLY A 35 22.39 -0.38 -17.34
C GLY A 35 20.95 0.15 -17.22
N GLY A 36 20.63 0.94 -16.19
CA GLY A 36 19.28 1.50 -16.00
C GLY A 36 18.26 0.46 -15.52
N ASN A 37 18.68 -0.44 -14.65
CA ASN A 37 17.95 -1.64 -14.27
C ASN A 37 16.54 -1.44 -13.67
N MET A 38 16.28 -0.29 -13.06
CA MET A 38 15.02 0.07 -12.39
C MET A 38 14.68 1.56 -12.57
N ASP A 39 14.70 2.05 -13.80
CA ASP A 39 14.34 3.45 -14.06
C ASP A 39 12.89 3.74 -13.66
N GLY A 40 12.66 4.88 -13.00
CA GLY A 40 11.38 5.26 -12.45
C GLY A 40 11.03 4.67 -11.08
N TRP A 41 11.87 3.81 -10.47
CA TRP A 41 11.66 3.35 -9.09
C TRP A 41 12.01 4.43 -8.06
N TRP A 42 13.22 4.99 -8.14
CA TRP A 42 13.68 6.06 -7.22
C TRP A 42 13.31 7.47 -7.67
N THR A 43 12.86 7.61 -8.91
CA THR A 43 12.50 8.91 -9.49
C THR A 43 11.01 9.17 -9.26
N PRO A 44 10.61 10.28 -8.61
CA PRO A 44 9.21 10.59 -8.41
C PRO A 44 8.52 10.90 -9.76
N PRO A 45 7.24 10.54 -9.94
CA PRO A 45 6.51 10.85 -11.17
C PRO A 45 6.38 12.35 -11.39
N ALA A 46 6.39 12.76 -12.67
CA ALA A 46 6.30 14.17 -13.03
C ALA A 46 4.95 14.78 -12.60
N PRO A 47 4.94 16.03 -12.09
CA PRO A 47 3.71 16.76 -11.82
C PRO A 47 2.88 16.97 -13.09
N ARG A 48 1.57 16.78 -12.98
CA ARG A 48 0.55 17.11 -13.99
C ARG A 48 -0.04 18.49 -13.69
N ALA A 49 0.81 19.51 -13.73
CA ALA A 49 0.37 20.88 -13.52
C ALA A 49 0.93 21.78 -14.61
N GLU A 50 0.05 22.59 -15.20
CA GLU A 50 0.43 23.62 -16.15
C GLU A 50 0.32 24.99 -15.47
N ALA A 51 1.41 25.76 -15.52
CA ALA A 51 1.44 27.10 -14.96
C ALA A 51 0.75 28.08 -15.92
N LYS A 52 -0.31 28.76 -15.44
CA LYS A 52 -0.98 29.80 -16.22
C LYS A 52 -0.28 31.14 -16.00
N VAL A 53 0.28 31.72 -17.06
CA VAL A 53 0.99 33.01 -17.01
C VAL A 53 0.06 34.13 -16.53
N ARG A 54 0.61 35.07 -15.74
CA ARG A 54 -0.12 36.28 -15.31
C ARG A 54 -0.14 37.31 -16.45
N PRO A 55 -1.30 37.83 -16.86
CA PRO A 55 -1.33 38.92 -17.83
C PRO A 55 -0.63 40.16 -17.27
N GLN A 56 0.34 40.71 -18.01
CA GLN A 56 1.06 41.96 -17.71
C GLN A 56 1.79 42.01 -16.36
N ALA A 57 2.14 40.87 -15.78
CA ALA A 57 2.95 40.80 -14.56
C ALA A 57 3.95 39.65 -14.66
N ASP A 58 5.06 39.75 -13.93
CA ASP A 58 6.05 38.69 -13.86
C ASP A 58 5.48 37.44 -13.17
N GLY A 59 5.85 36.27 -13.69
CA GLY A 59 5.49 34.97 -13.13
C GLY A 59 4.15 34.40 -13.59
N ALA A 60 3.68 33.37 -12.88
CA ALA A 60 2.48 32.60 -13.20
C ALA A 60 1.56 32.45 -11.96
N TYR A 61 0.32 32.07 -12.19
CA TYR A 61 -0.57 31.60 -11.15
C TYR A 61 -0.15 30.21 -10.70
N ALA A 62 -0.11 30.00 -9.38
CA ALA A 62 0.09 28.68 -8.82
C ALA A 62 -1.14 27.80 -9.16
N PRO A 63 -0.94 26.53 -9.57
CA PRO A 63 -2.03 25.61 -9.78
C PRO A 63 -2.75 25.33 -8.45
N ALA A 64 -4.07 25.09 -8.52
CA ALA A 64 -4.87 24.80 -7.32
C ALA A 64 -4.45 23.48 -6.64
N SER A 65 -3.92 22.53 -7.40
CA SER A 65 -3.35 21.28 -6.90
C SER A 65 -2.17 20.84 -7.77
N LEU A 66 -1.12 20.31 -7.14
CA LEU A 66 0.02 19.68 -7.80
C LEU A 66 -0.21 18.17 -7.79
N LEU A 67 -0.98 17.68 -8.75
CA LEU A 67 -1.22 16.24 -8.94
C LEU A 67 -0.06 15.64 -9.72
N VAL A 68 0.15 14.33 -9.60
CA VAL A 68 1.16 13.58 -10.35
C VAL A 68 0.51 12.59 -11.31
N GLY A 69 1.26 12.18 -12.34
CA GLY A 69 0.85 11.10 -13.24
C GLY A 69 1.06 9.71 -12.65
N ALA A 70 0.72 8.69 -13.45
CA ALA A 70 1.12 7.31 -13.17
C ALA A 70 2.66 7.22 -13.12
N ARG A 71 3.18 6.33 -12.28
CA ARG A 71 4.61 6.00 -12.30
C ARG A 71 4.87 5.07 -13.49
N VAL A 72 5.92 5.36 -14.25
CA VAL A 72 6.42 4.46 -15.29
C VAL A 72 7.68 3.80 -14.74
N LEU A 73 7.68 2.48 -14.66
CA LEU A 73 8.80 1.69 -14.15
C LEU A 73 9.38 0.86 -15.30
N THR A 74 10.65 1.07 -15.60
CA THR A 74 11.38 0.24 -16.57
C THR A 74 12.29 -0.73 -15.82
N ILE A 75 12.02 -2.02 -15.97
CA ILE A 75 12.86 -3.09 -15.43
C ILE A 75 13.68 -3.65 -16.58
N VAL A 76 15.01 -3.62 -16.44
CA VAL A 76 15.92 -4.28 -17.38
C VAL A 76 16.41 -5.56 -16.74
N ALA A 77 16.17 -6.68 -17.41
CA ALA A 77 16.53 -8.01 -16.96
C ALA A 77 17.41 -8.72 -17.98
N HIS A 78 18.31 -9.58 -17.51
CA HIS A 78 19.03 -10.54 -18.32
C HIS A 78 18.42 -11.92 -18.12
N HIS A 79 18.33 -12.69 -19.21
CA HIS A 79 17.96 -14.10 -19.18
C HIS A 79 19.10 -14.90 -19.80
N ALA A 80 19.62 -15.87 -19.06
CA ALA A 80 20.57 -16.86 -19.55
C ALA A 80 19.82 -18.20 -19.65
N ALA A 81 19.50 -18.60 -20.88
CA ALA A 81 18.79 -19.82 -21.17
C ALA A 81 19.73 -21.03 -21.12
N ALA A 82 19.32 -22.10 -20.45
CA ALA A 82 20.07 -23.36 -20.47
C ALA A 82 19.86 -24.17 -21.77
N SER A 83 18.83 -23.81 -22.56
CA SER A 83 18.48 -24.44 -23.83
C SER A 83 17.51 -23.57 -24.66
N GLU A 84 17.34 -23.88 -25.95
CA GLU A 84 16.32 -23.23 -26.79
C GLU A 84 14.89 -23.36 -26.22
N THR A 85 14.59 -24.47 -25.55
CA THR A 85 13.26 -24.67 -24.93
C THR A 85 13.06 -23.71 -23.76
N ASP A 86 14.12 -23.43 -23.00
CA ASP A 86 14.10 -22.51 -21.88
C ASP A 86 13.89 -21.06 -22.36
N GLU A 87 14.57 -20.66 -23.43
CA GLU A 87 14.34 -19.36 -24.09
C GLU A 87 12.90 -19.23 -24.63
N LEU A 88 12.33 -20.31 -25.19
CA LEU A 88 10.92 -20.34 -25.60
C LEU A 88 9.97 -20.22 -24.40
N GLN A 89 10.29 -20.85 -23.27
CA GLN A 89 9.52 -20.74 -22.02
C GLN A 89 9.59 -19.32 -21.45
N ALA A 90 10.76 -18.69 -21.46
CA ALA A 90 10.95 -17.30 -21.04
C ALA A 90 10.09 -16.33 -21.87
N ARG A 91 10.08 -16.49 -23.21
CA ARG A 91 9.20 -15.73 -24.11
C ARG A 91 7.73 -15.94 -23.81
N GLY A 92 7.33 -17.20 -23.58
CA GLY A 92 5.97 -17.55 -23.22
C GLY A 92 5.54 -16.91 -21.89
N LEU A 93 6.42 -16.91 -20.90
CA LEU A 93 6.21 -16.31 -19.57
C LEU A 93 6.00 -14.79 -19.67
N VAL A 94 6.90 -14.08 -20.35
CA VAL A 94 6.76 -12.62 -20.55
C VAL A 94 5.48 -12.30 -21.33
N SER A 95 5.15 -13.07 -22.36
CA SER A 95 3.91 -12.89 -23.12
C SER A 95 2.65 -13.14 -22.28
N ALA A 96 2.67 -14.09 -21.35
CA ALA A 96 1.54 -14.38 -20.47
C ALA A 96 1.29 -13.21 -19.49
N ILE A 97 2.36 -12.68 -18.90
CA ILE A 97 2.31 -11.57 -17.94
C ILE A 97 1.87 -10.25 -18.59
N SER A 98 2.14 -10.08 -19.90
CA SER A 98 1.87 -8.84 -20.64
C SER A 98 0.39 -8.43 -20.71
N ARG A 99 -0.57 -9.32 -20.40
CA ARG A 99 -2.02 -9.07 -20.53
C ARG A 99 -2.76 -9.03 -19.19
N GLN A 100 -2.05 -8.81 -18.09
CA GLN A 100 -2.61 -8.91 -16.74
C GLN A 100 -2.09 -7.78 -15.86
N TRP A 101 -2.75 -7.58 -14.72
CA TRP A 101 -2.14 -6.82 -13.65
C TRP A 101 -0.99 -7.61 -13.05
N VAL A 102 0.02 -6.88 -12.64
CA VAL A 102 1.19 -7.39 -11.95
C VAL A 102 1.40 -6.62 -10.66
N ARG A 103 1.88 -7.34 -9.67
CA ARG A 103 2.48 -6.79 -8.48
C ARG A 103 3.99 -6.94 -8.60
N ILE A 104 4.70 -5.85 -8.41
CA ILE A 104 6.17 -5.82 -8.49
C ILE A 104 6.66 -5.58 -7.08
N VAL A 105 7.34 -6.57 -6.51
CA VAL A 105 7.94 -6.51 -5.18
C VAL A 105 9.43 -6.30 -5.35
N VAL A 106 9.97 -5.33 -4.63
CA VAL A 106 11.38 -4.94 -4.68
C VAL A 106 11.95 -5.11 -3.28
N GLU A 107 12.96 -5.96 -3.17
CA GLU A 107 13.74 -6.15 -1.95
C GLU A 107 15.01 -5.31 -2.06
N GLU A 108 15.06 -4.24 -1.28
CA GLU A 108 16.23 -3.39 -1.09
C GLU A 108 16.89 -3.71 0.26
N VAL A 109 18.15 -3.27 0.43
CA VAL A 109 18.84 -3.40 1.72
C VAL A 109 18.03 -2.70 2.82
N GLY A 110 17.43 -3.48 3.71
CA GLY A 110 16.67 -2.99 4.87
C GLY A 110 15.22 -2.59 4.60
N ARG A 111 14.71 -2.76 3.37
CA ARG A 111 13.31 -2.45 3.04
C ARG A 111 12.79 -3.35 1.93
N THR A 112 11.60 -3.91 2.14
CA THR A 112 10.80 -4.50 1.08
C THR A 112 9.65 -3.56 0.76
N SER A 113 9.40 -3.35 -0.53
CA SER A 113 8.32 -2.50 -1.01
C SER A 113 7.68 -3.08 -2.26
N HIS A 114 6.48 -2.63 -2.59
CA HIS A 114 5.80 -3.08 -3.79
C HIS A 114 5.00 -1.97 -4.48
N VAL A 115 4.69 -2.22 -5.74
CA VAL A 115 3.78 -1.43 -6.58
C VAL A 115 2.87 -2.36 -7.37
N ARG A 116 1.73 -1.82 -7.82
CA ARG A 116 0.78 -2.55 -8.67
C ARG A 116 0.57 -1.83 -10.00
N GLY A 117 0.75 -2.56 -11.09
CA GLY A 117 0.60 -1.99 -12.42
C GLY A 117 0.38 -3.04 -13.49
N PHE A 118 0.67 -2.69 -14.73
CA PHE A 118 0.57 -3.59 -15.87
C PHE A 118 1.68 -3.28 -16.88
N LEU A 119 2.06 -4.27 -17.68
CA LEU A 119 3.04 -4.05 -18.74
C LEU A 119 2.41 -3.18 -19.83
N SER A 120 2.97 -2.00 -20.03
CA SER A 120 2.36 -0.92 -20.83
C SER A 120 2.97 -0.76 -22.23
N ALA A 121 4.13 -1.37 -22.46
CA ALA A 121 4.77 -1.41 -23.76
C ALA A 121 5.13 -2.85 -24.14
N GLN A 122 5.30 -3.10 -25.44
CA GLN A 122 5.84 -4.35 -25.91
C GLN A 122 7.23 -4.56 -25.29
N ALA A 123 7.42 -5.72 -24.65
CA ALA A 123 8.72 -6.13 -24.14
C ALA A 123 9.75 -6.10 -25.28
N LYS A 124 10.85 -5.38 -25.07
CA LYS A 124 11.95 -5.33 -26.03
C LYS A 124 12.99 -6.36 -25.61
N THR A 125 13.39 -7.21 -26.56
CA THR A 125 14.40 -8.24 -26.33
C THR A 125 15.58 -8.01 -27.27
N THR A 126 16.80 -8.15 -26.77
CA THR A 126 18.03 -8.12 -27.57
C THR A 126 18.92 -9.27 -27.12
N HIS A 127 19.25 -10.15 -28.06
CA HIS A 127 20.16 -11.27 -27.85
C HIS A 127 21.60 -10.78 -27.96
N TRP A 128 22.45 -11.17 -27.01
CA TRP A 128 23.88 -10.86 -27.04
C TRP A 128 24.72 -12.09 -27.40
N ASP A 129 24.19 -13.29 -27.20
CA ASP A 129 24.65 -14.56 -27.77
C ASP A 129 23.44 -15.50 -28.00
N ASP A 130 23.69 -16.78 -28.29
CA ASP A 130 22.64 -17.75 -28.62
C ASP A 130 21.76 -18.11 -27.41
N ASP A 131 22.32 -18.02 -26.19
CA ASP A 131 21.69 -18.45 -24.94
C ASP A 131 21.31 -17.26 -24.04
N GLY A 132 21.73 -16.05 -24.38
CA GLY A 132 21.68 -14.87 -23.52
C GLY A 132 20.91 -13.73 -24.16
N SER A 133 19.92 -13.23 -23.41
CA SER A 133 19.07 -12.13 -23.87
C SER A 133 18.89 -11.04 -22.80
N THR A 134 18.71 -9.81 -23.26
CA THR A 134 18.38 -8.65 -22.43
C THR A 134 16.96 -8.22 -22.73
N TRP A 135 16.17 -8.02 -21.69
CA TRP A 135 14.76 -7.70 -21.71
C TRP A 135 14.51 -6.35 -21.07
N SER A 136 13.85 -5.44 -21.78
CA SER A 136 13.37 -4.18 -21.25
C SER A 136 11.85 -4.25 -21.12
N LEU A 137 11.38 -4.26 -19.86
CA LEU A 137 9.98 -4.39 -19.48
C LEU A 137 9.49 -3.06 -18.91
N ILE A 138 8.54 -2.40 -19.58
CA ILE A 138 8.03 -1.08 -19.18
C ILE A 138 6.63 -1.22 -18.59
N PHE A 139 6.52 -0.98 -17.29
CA PHE A 139 5.29 -1.05 -16.52
C PHE A 139 4.72 0.35 -16.30
N THR A 140 3.41 0.48 -16.44
CA THR A 140 2.66 1.64 -15.97
C THR A 140 2.00 1.27 -14.64
N ILE A 141 2.24 2.08 -13.62
CA ILE A 141 1.70 1.94 -12.26
C ILE A 141 0.70 3.08 -12.05
N PRO A 142 -0.62 2.80 -12.15
CA PRO A 142 -1.65 3.85 -12.07
C PRO A 142 -1.70 4.57 -10.72
N ASP A 143 -1.49 3.85 -9.62
CA ASP A 143 -1.21 4.44 -8.32
C ASP A 143 0.31 4.69 -8.22
N PRO A 144 0.78 5.95 -8.26
CA PRO A 144 2.20 6.25 -8.28
C PRO A 144 2.95 5.90 -6.99
N LEU A 145 2.24 5.58 -5.90
CA LEU A 145 2.83 5.32 -4.59
C LEU A 145 3.54 3.96 -4.55
N ILE A 146 4.66 3.94 -3.84
CA ILE A 146 5.38 2.72 -3.46
C ILE A 146 4.95 2.36 -2.04
N TYR A 147 4.45 1.15 -1.85
CA TYR A 147 3.96 0.70 -0.54
C TYR A 147 4.96 -0.21 0.17
N GLY A 148 4.95 -0.18 1.50
CA GLY A 148 5.83 -0.99 2.33
C GLY A 148 5.44 -2.46 2.37
N GLY A 149 6.42 -3.31 2.62
CA GLY A 149 6.24 -4.75 2.77
C GLY A 149 5.98 -5.51 1.47
N PRO A 150 5.91 -6.84 1.55
CA PRO A 150 5.62 -7.72 0.42
C PRO A 150 4.12 -7.91 0.22
N GLY A 151 3.26 -7.10 0.85
CA GLY A 151 1.82 -7.32 0.95
C GLY A 151 1.08 -7.22 -0.38
N ASP A 152 -0.14 -7.76 -0.39
CA ASP A 152 -1.09 -7.59 -1.48
C ASP A 152 -2.26 -6.75 -0.96
N ASP A 153 -2.97 -6.06 -1.86
CA ASP A 153 -4.17 -5.28 -1.53
C ASP A 153 -5.29 -6.18 -0.97
N GLY A 154 -5.29 -7.47 -1.33
CA GLY A 154 -6.26 -8.46 -0.88
C GLY A 154 -5.90 -9.16 0.44
N ASP A 155 -4.61 -9.35 0.72
CA ASP A 155 -4.12 -9.98 1.96
C ASP A 155 -3.51 -8.94 2.90
N LEU A 156 -4.34 -8.53 3.87
CA LEU A 156 -3.97 -7.53 4.87
C LEU A 156 -3.07 -8.07 5.98
N SER A 157 -2.65 -9.34 5.95
CA SER A 157 -1.86 -9.99 7.01
C SER A 157 -0.51 -9.31 7.27
N SER A 158 0.08 -8.75 6.23
CA SER A 158 1.37 -8.06 6.24
C SER A 158 1.26 -6.54 6.43
N TRP A 159 0.04 -6.02 6.50
CA TRP A 159 -0.20 -4.60 6.68
C TRP A 159 0.08 -4.19 8.13
N GLU A 160 0.55 -2.96 8.32
CA GLU A 160 0.60 -2.35 9.63
C GLU A 160 -0.82 -2.21 10.17
N SER A 161 -1.00 -2.38 11.49
CA SER A 161 -2.33 -2.36 12.08
C SER A 161 -2.33 -1.69 13.45
N SER A 162 -3.45 -1.05 13.75
CA SER A 162 -3.76 -0.49 15.06
C SER A 162 -5.16 -0.94 15.41
N GLU A 163 -5.32 -1.57 16.57
CA GLU A 163 -6.58 -2.13 17.00
C GLU A 163 -6.90 -1.80 18.45
N GLY A 164 -8.19 -1.78 18.75
CA GLY A 164 -8.70 -1.49 20.09
C GLY A 164 -10.12 -1.97 20.24
N VAL A 165 -10.52 -2.22 21.48
CA VAL A 165 -11.92 -2.49 21.82
C VAL A 165 -12.55 -1.18 22.24
N ARG A 166 -13.59 -0.76 21.52
CA ARG A 166 -14.44 0.37 21.94
C ARG A 166 -15.33 -0.13 23.09
N PRO A 167 -15.21 0.37 24.34
CA PRO A 167 -16.12 -0.03 25.42
C PRO A 167 -17.46 0.72 25.31
N LEU A 168 -18.57 0.08 25.69
CA LEU A 168 -19.75 0.85 26.12
C LEU A 168 -19.46 1.26 27.57
N SER A 169 -19.23 2.55 27.83
CA SER A 169 -19.40 3.06 29.19
C SER A 169 -20.77 3.72 29.24
N PRO A 170 -21.79 3.06 29.82
CA PRO A 170 -23.10 3.69 29.99
C PRO A 170 -23.07 4.83 31.02
N ASP A 171 -22.03 4.90 31.85
CA ASP A 171 -21.89 5.89 32.91
C ASP A 171 -20.65 6.76 32.68
N GLY A 172 -20.86 8.08 32.74
CA GLY A 172 -19.78 9.06 32.80
C GLY A 172 -19.02 8.92 34.11
N GLY A 173 -17.96 8.11 34.10
CA GLY A 173 -17.03 7.98 35.21
C GLY A 173 -15.59 8.02 34.68
N LEU A 174 -14.78 8.93 35.23
CA LEU A 174 -13.33 8.89 35.07
C LEU A 174 -12.82 7.63 35.78
N LEU A 175 -12.51 6.58 35.02
CA LEU A 175 -11.67 5.49 35.51
C LEU A 175 -10.23 6.00 35.53
N PHE A 176 -9.84 6.64 36.64
CA PHE A 176 -8.43 6.82 36.96
C PHE A 176 -7.79 5.43 37.12
N PRO A 177 -6.68 5.10 36.44
CA PRO A 177 -5.86 3.99 36.86
C PRO A 177 -5.24 4.36 38.20
N LEU A 178 -5.84 3.88 39.30
CA LEU A 178 -5.32 4.00 40.67
C LEU A 178 -4.22 2.98 40.99
N PHE A 179 -3.69 2.28 39.98
CA PHE A 179 -2.58 1.36 40.16
C PHE A 179 -1.37 1.82 39.35
N ASP A 180 -0.38 2.25 40.12
CA ASP A 180 1.05 2.27 39.84
C ASP A 180 1.53 3.21 38.71
N GLN A 181 1.67 4.49 39.06
CA GLN A 181 2.50 5.45 38.31
C GLN A 181 3.99 5.35 38.68
N SER A 182 4.52 4.16 38.99
CA SER A 182 5.97 3.97 38.91
C SER A 182 6.36 3.78 37.44
N PRO A 183 7.39 4.47 36.94
CA PRO A 183 7.92 4.18 35.63
C PRO A 183 8.71 2.88 35.75
N THR A 184 8.03 1.74 35.62
CA THR A 184 8.71 0.52 35.22
C THR A 184 9.22 0.75 33.81
N MET A 185 10.52 1.05 33.70
CA MET A 185 11.28 0.92 32.47
C MET A 185 11.32 -0.56 32.07
N GLU A 186 10.20 -1.06 31.58
CA GLU A 186 10.12 -2.21 30.69
C GLU A 186 9.14 -1.85 29.57
N ALA A 187 9.49 -0.78 28.86
CA ALA A 187 9.05 -0.58 27.49
C ALA A 187 9.65 -1.72 26.65
N THR A 188 8.99 -2.87 26.68
CA THR A 188 9.28 -3.90 25.68
C THR A 188 8.69 -3.38 24.39
N THR A 189 9.55 -2.89 23.50
CA THR A 189 9.25 -2.66 22.09
C THR A 189 8.85 -3.99 21.45
N GLY A 190 7.55 -4.31 21.53
CA GLY A 190 6.84 -5.33 20.76
C GLY A 190 5.71 -4.67 19.95
N PRO A 191 5.12 -5.37 18.96
CA PRO A 191 4.39 -4.75 17.84
C PRO A 191 2.94 -4.31 18.14
N ASP A 192 2.53 -4.24 19.40
CA ASP A 192 1.13 -3.97 19.74
C ASP A 192 0.89 -2.51 20.15
N PRO A 193 0.01 -1.75 19.48
CA PRO A 193 -0.24 -0.36 19.81
C PRO A 193 -1.06 -0.19 21.09
N VAL A 194 -0.55 0.66 21.99
CA VAL A 194 -1.18 1.09 23.24
C VAL A 194 -2.26 2.13 22.95
N MET A 195 -3.51 1.86 23.35
CA MET A 195 -4.57 2.88 23.36
C MET A 195 -4.32 3.92 24.46
N VAL A 196 -4.43 5.21 24.12
CA VAL A 196 -4.52 6.30 25.10
C VAL A 196 -5.97 6.76 25.18
N PHE A 197 -6.58 6.67 26.37
CA PHE A 197 -7.91 7.20 26.62
C PHE A 197 -7.82 8.68 27.01
N THR A 198 -8.03 9.59 26.06
CA THR A 198 -8.27 11.01 26.38
C THR A 198 -9.75 11.20 26.70
N GLY A 199 -10.06 11.78 27.87
CA GLY A 199 -11.39 11.83 28.50
C GLY A 199 -12.52 12.61 27.79
N ALA A 200 -12.76 12.35 26.50
CA ALA A 200 -13.93 12.81 25.77
C ALA A 200 -14.38 11.73 24.78
N ARG A 201 -15.40 10.95 25.16
CA ARG A 201 -16.38 10.15 24.36
C ARG A 201 -15.95 9.30 23.14
N SER A 202 -14.71 9.34 22.66
CA SER A 202 -14.23 8.59 21.50
C SER A 202 -12.99 7.79 21.89
N SER A 203 -13.02 6.49 21.66
CA SER A 203 -11.80 5.67 21.61
C SER A 203 -10.96 6.17 20.42
N SER A 204 -9.63 6.13 20.53
CA SER A 204 -8.75 6.54 19.44
C SER A 204 -7.68 5.50 19.18
N LEU A 205 -7.38 5.30 17.89
CA LEU A 205 -6.30 4.46 17.39
C LEU A 205 -5.16 5.36 16.93
N ILE A 206 -3.93 5.01 17.33
CA ILE A 206 -2.73 5.71 16.92
C ILE A 206 -2.10 4.93 15.77
N LEU A 207 -1.80 5.63 14.68
CA LEU A 207 -1.17 5.09 13.48
C LEU A 207 0.14 5.82 13.24
N THR A 208 1.14 5.13 12.69
CA THR A 208 2.41 5.75 12.29
C THR A 208 2.73 5.35 10.87
N ASN A 209 2.53 6.24 9.90
CA ASN A 209 3.00 6.04 8.54
C ASN A 209 4.47 6.46 8.48
N THR A 210 5.36 5.48 8.41
CA THR A 210 6.82 5.71 8.36
C THR A 210 7.31 6.19 7.00
N GLY A 211 6.41 6.23 6.01
CA GLY A 211 6.69 6.66 4.66
C GLY A 211 6.75 8.17 4.48
N THR A 212 6.94 8.61 3.24
CA THR A 212 7.01 10.03 2.85
C THR A 212 5.76 10.52 2.11
N ALA A 213 4.80 9.63 1.85
CA ALA A 213 3.55 9.93 1.17
C ALA A 213 2.34 9.51 2.01
N ALA A 214 1.21 10.20 1.83
CA ALA A 214 -0.03 9.84 2.49
C ALA A 214 -0.63 8.56 1.86
N SER A 215 -0.95 7.56 2.68
CA SER A 215 -1.45 6.26 2.24
C SER A 215 -2.92 6.06 2.57
N TRP A 216 -3.57 5.13 1.85
CA TRP A 216 -4.99 4.83 2.03
C TRP A 216 -5.18 3.66 2.99
N PRO A 217 -5.77 3.87 4.18
CA PRO A 217 -6.02 2.78 5.12
C PRO A 217 -7.24 1.93 4.72
N VAL A 218 -7.29 0.72 5.29
CA VAL A 218 -8.48 -0.13 5.36
C VAL A 218 -9.04 -0.08 6.78
N LEU A 219 -10.32 0.25 6.90
CA LEU A 219 -11.04 0.34 8.17
C LEU A 219 -11.75 -0.98 8.45
N GLU A 220 -11.61 -1.52 9.66
CA GLU A 220 -12.23 -2.78 10.06
C GLU A 220 -13.02 -2.66 11.38
N VAL A 221 -14.14 -3.38 11.45
CA VAL A 221 -14.88 -3.60 12.70
C VAL A 221 -15.46 -5.00 12.72
N ASP A 222 -15.31 -5.68 13.85
CA ASP A 222 -15.92 -6.99 14.07
C ASP A 222 -17.37 -6.83 14.55
N GLY A 223 -18.29 -7.55 13.92
CA GLY A 223 -19.67 -7.62 14.38
C GLY A 223 -19.83 -8.42 15.67
N PRO A 224 -20.95 -8.25 16.39
CA PRO A 224 -22.14 -7.55 15.93
C PRO A 224 -22.03 -6.03 16.10
N VAL A 225 -22.37 -5.25 15.05
CA VAL A 225 -22.54 -3.79 15.12
C VAL A 225 -23.67 -3.33 14.20
N GLY A 226 -24.39 -2.28 14.57
CA GLY A 226 -25.38 -1.60 13.71
C GLY A 226 -24.84 -0.30 13.12
N ARG A 227 -23.89 0.34 13.81
CA ARG A 227 -23.20 1.56 13.38
C ARG A 227 -21.73 1.52 13.80
N ALA A 228 -20.85 1.95 12.90
CA ALA A 228 -19.44 2.17 13.19
C ALA A 228 -18.94 3.40 12.45
N SER A 229 -18.06 4.19 13.06
CA SER A 229 -17.47 5.37 12.44
C SER A 229 -15.99 5.54 12.75
N TRP A 230 -15.25 6.06 11.79
CA TRP A 230 -13.85 6.45 11.89
C TRP A 230 -13.72 7.90 11.46
N SER A 231 -12.99 8.70 12.23
CA SER A 231 -12.74 10.09 11.89
C SER A 231 -11.28 10.50 12.07
N MET A 232 -10.81 11.33 11.15
CA MET A 232 -9.50 11.96 11.18
C MET A 232 -9.67 13.42 10.77
N GLY A 233 -9.56 14.33 11.74
CA GLY A 233 -9.96 15.74 11.55
C GLY A 233 -11.44 15.84 11.15
N ASP A 234 -11.72 16.58 10.08
CA ASP A 234 -13.08 16.79 9.56
C ASP A 234 -13.57 15.65 8.63
N GLN A 235 -12.71 14.68 8.34
CA GLN A 235 -13.04 13.54 7.49
C GLN A 235 -13.64 12.42 8.30
N VAL A 236 -14.83 11.94 7.90
CA VAL A 236 -15.61 10.94 8.62
C VAL A 236 -16.10 9.88 7.64
N VAL A 237 -15.77 8.63 7.95
CA VAL A 237 -16.35 7.44 7.31
C VAL A 237 -17.30 6.81 8.31
N GLU A 238 -18.57 6.66 7.94
CA GLU A 238 -19.59 6.10 8.80
C GLU A 238 -20.35 4.98 8.08
N TRP A 239 -20.45 3.85 8.77
CA TRP A 239 -21.25 2.69 8.38
C TRP A 239 -22.50 2.62 9.26
N GLY A 240 -23.65 2.37 8.67
CA GLY A 240 -24.96 2.34 9.33
C GLY A 240 -25.83 1.16 8.91
N SER A 241 -25.23 0.00 8.64
CA SER A 241 -25.97 -1.24 8.36
C SER A 241 -25.52 -2.37 9.29
N PRO A 242 -26.39 -3.35 9.60
CA PRO A 242 -26.01 -4.44 10.49
C PRO A 242 -24.83 -5.27 9.95
N VAL A 243 -23.83 -5.50 10.81
CA VAL A 243 -22.75 -6.48 10.63
C VAL A 243 -23.01 -7.62 11.62
N PRO A 244 -23.22 -8.86 11.16
CA PRO A 244 -23.51 -9.99 12.05
C PRO A 244 -22.35 -10.36 12.99
N ALA A 245 -22.65 -11.03 14.10
CA ALA A 245 -21.64 -11.58 14.99
C ALA A 245 -20.73 -12.58 14.26
N GLY A 246 -19.43 -12.53 14.55
CA GLY A 246 -18.42 -13.40 13.93
C GLY A 246 -18.03 -13.01 12.50
N VAL A 247 -18.49 -11.85 12.02
CA VAL A 247 -18.20 -11.32 10.69
C VAL A 247 -17.49 -9.98 10.81
N THR A 248 -16.41 -9.79 10.04
CA THR A 248 -15.69 -8.51 9.97
C THR A 248 -16.19 -7.70 8.78
N LEU A 249 -16.50 -6.43 9.01
CA LEU A 249 -16.68 -5.40 7.98
C LEU A 249 -15.31 -4.82 7.64
N ARG A 250 -15.01 -4.67 6.34
CA ARG A 250 -13.84 -3.96 5.84
C ARG A 250 -14.25 -2.89 4.85
N ILE A 251 -13.69 -1.70 4.99
CA ILE A 251 -13.90 -0.56 4.09
C ILE A 251 -12.54 -0.06 3.62
N SER A 252 -12.28 -0.15 2.31
CA SER A 252 -11.14 0.48 1.66
C SER A 252 -11.43 1.97 1.47
N THR A 253 -10.55 2.83 2.00
CA THR A 253 -10.67 4.29 1.80
C THR A 253 -10.14 4.75 0.44
N TYR A 254 -9.45 3.86 -0.31
CA TYR A 254 -8.92 4.16 -1.63
C TYR A 254 -10.01 4.28 -2.69
N ASP A 255 -10.87 3.28 -2.78
CA ASP A 255 -11.90 3.12 -3.81
C ASP A 255 -13.33 3.01 -3.23
N GLY A 256 -13.46 3.10 -1.89
CA GLY A 256 -14.73 2.92 -1.19
C GLY A 256 -15.25 1.48 -1.22
N ALA A 257 -14.43 0.50 -1.63
CA ALA A 257 -14.87 -0.89 -1.65
C ALA A 257 -15.16 -1.40 -0.24
N VAL A 258 -16.33 -2.02 -0.10
CA VAL A 258 -16.76 -2.62 1.16
C VAL A 258 -16.80 -4.14 1.02
N SER A 259 -16.34 -4.86 2.02
CA SER A 259 -16.56 -6.30 2.15
C SER A 259 -17.06 -6.67 3.55
N ILE A 260 -17.92 -7.68 3.61
CA ILE A 260 -18.49 -8.20 4.85
C ILE A 260 -18.25 -9.71 4.84
N GLY A 261 -17.47 -10.21 5.80
CA GLY A 261 -17.11 -11.64 5.84
C GLY A 261 -16.33 -12.11 4.61
N GLY A 262 -15.50 -11.21 4.05
CA GLY A 262 -14.71 -11.48 2.85
C GLY A 262 -15.47 -11.36 1.52
N VAL A 263 -16.79 -11.12 1.54
CA VAL A 263 -17.58 -10.95 0.32
C VAL A 263 -17.74 -9.47 0.00
N ARG A 264 -17.39 -9.05 -1.22
CA ARG A 264 -17.56 -7.66 -1.66
C ARG A 264 -19.04 -7.28 -1.65
N SER A 265 -19.39 -6.29 -0.83
CA SER A 265 -20.72 -5.74 -0.76
C SER A 265 -20.89 -4.68 -1.85
N ARG A 266 -22.02 -4.73 -2.56
CA ARG A 266 -22.43 -3.70 -3.52
C ARG A 266 -23.40 -2.67 -2.91
N ARG A 267 -23.67 -2.75 -1.60
CA ARG A 267 -24.73 -1.97 -0.92
C ARG A 267 -24.21 -0.73 -0.21
N SER A 268 -25.08 0.29 -0.18
CA SER A 268 -24.92 1.62 0.44
C SER A 268 -25.09 1.61 1.97
N GLY A 269 -24.40 0.73 2.70
CA GLY A 269 -24.37 0.83 4.16
C GLY A 269 -23.48 1.97 4.66
N LEU A 270 -22.69 2.59 3.76
CA LEU A 270 -21.97 3.82 4.01
C LEU A 270 -22.97 4.99 4.12
N VAL A 271 -23.02 5.59 5.31
CA VAL A 271 -23.80 6.79 5.64
C VAL A 271 -22.98 8.06 5.39
N ARG A 272 -21.67 7.99 5.64
CA ARG A 272 -20.70 9.03 5.30
C ARG A 272 -19.48 8.39 4.64
N ASP A 273 -19.07 8.96 3.52
CA ASP A 273 -18.01 8.47 2.63
C ASP A 273 -16.92 9.53 2.40
N ASN A 274 -16.71 10.42 3.38
CA ASN A 274 -15.59 11.36 3.36
C ASN A 274 -14.29 10.62 3.73
N PHE A 275 -13.77 9.85 2.79
CA PHE A 275 -12.57 9.04 2.92
C PHE A 275 -11.32 9.89 3.16
N PHE A 276 -10.39 9.35 3.93
CA PHE A 276 -9.18 10.05 4.33
C PHE A 276 -7.93 9.19 4.06
N ARG A 277 -6.78 9.86 3.97
CA ARG A 277 -5.45 9.23 3.87
C ARG A 277 -4.69 9.44 5.16
N VAL A 278 -3.88 8.47 5.58
CA VAL A 278 -2.98 8.62 6.72
C VAL A 278 -1.73 9.38 6.25
N PRO A 279 -1.51 10.63 6.68
CA PRO A 279 -0.31 11.38 6.31
C PRO A 279 0.96 10.73 6.89
N PRO A 280 2.15 11.05 6.35
CA PRO A 280 3.42 10.71 6.97
C PRO A 280 3.51 11.11 8.45
N GLY A 281 4.13 10.26 9.25
CA GLY A 281 4.26 10.43 10.69
C GLY A 281 3.07 9.87 11.47
N GLN A 282 2.88 10.40 12.67
CA GLN A 282 1.87 9.92 13.60
C GLN A 282 0.50 10.55 13.32
N SER A 283 -0.54 9.73 13.30
CA SER A 283 -1.93 10.15 13.15
C SER A 283 -2.80 9.52 14.23
N VAL A 284 -3.87 10.23 14.61
CA VAL A 284 -4.86 9.76 15.57
C VAL A 284 -6.20 9.64 14.84
N ILE A 285 -6.77 8.44 14.84
CA ILE A 285 -8.10 8.16 14.29
C ILE A 285 -9.05 7.95 15.45
N ALA A 286 -10.07 8.79 15.56
CA ALA A 286 -11.15 8.57 16.50
C ALA A 286 -12.10 7.51 15.93
N VAL A 287 -12.52 6.59 16.80
CA VAL A 287 -13.40 5.47 16.47
C VAL A 287 -14.60 5.42 17.41
N ASP A 288 -15.76 5.08 16.86
CA ASP A 288 -17.00 4.92 17.61
C ASP A 288 -17.88 3.83 16.99
N SER A 289 -18.70 3.21 17.82
CA SER A 289 -19.66 2.17 17.43
C SER A 289 -20.87 2.18 18.36
N ASP A 290 -22.02 1.70 17.89
CA ASP A 290 -23.25 1.65 18.69
C ASP A 290 -23.20 0.64 19.85
N VAL A 291 -22.35 -0.38 19.73
CA VAL A 291 -22.10 -1.41 20.75
C VAL A 291 -20.60 -1.59 20.96
N PRO A 292 -20.14 -2.27 22.03
CA PRO A 292 -18.73 -2.60 22.15
C PRO A 292 -18.28 -3.44 20.96
N ALA A 293 -17.23 -3.00 20.27
CA ALA A 293 -16.72 -3.67 19.10
C ALA A 293 -15.21 -3.56 19.04
N ARG A 294 -14.57 -4.58 18.50
CA ARG A 294 -13.16 -4.53 18.13
C ARG A 294 -13.07 -3.77 16.81
N MET A 295 -12.38 -2.64 16.84
CA MET A 295 -12.14 -1.79 15.68
C MET A 295 -10.67 -1.83 15.33
N ARG A 296 -10.36 -1.87 14.04
CA ARG A 296 -8.99 -1.84 13.55
C ARG A 296 -8.87 -0.85 12.41
N VAL A 297 -7.67 -0.32 12.24
CA VAL A 297 -7.25 0.34 11.02
C VAL A 297 -5.97 -0.31 10.56
N ARG A 298 -5.95 -0.72 9.30
CA ARG A 298 -4.76 -1.27 8.65
C ARG A 298 -4.26 -0.30 7.60
N TRP A 299 -2.95 -0.14 7.47
CA TRP A 299 -2.35 0.70 6.44
C TRP A 299 -1.03 0.11 5.96
N LEU A 300 -0.56 0.63 4.84
CA LEU A 300 0.80 0.46 4.38
C LEU A 300 1.49 1.81 4.44
N SER A 301 2.67 1.89 5.03
CA SER A 301 3.53 3.05 4.85
C SER A 301 3.83 3.25 3.36
N ALA A 302 3.81 4.49 2.87
CA ALA A 302 3.91 4.78 1.43
C ALA A 302 4.97 5.84 1.10
N TRP A 303 5.61 5.72 -0.06
CA TRP A 303 6.63 6.64 -0.58
C TRP A 303 6.27 7.14 -1.97
N THR A 304 6.75 8.34 -2.30
CA THR A 304 6.70 8.94 -3.64
C THR A 304 7.87 8.56 -4.51
#